data_AF-A0A838MWP8-F1
#
_entry.id   AF-A0A838MWP8-F1
#
_cell.length_a   1.000
_cell.length_b   1.000
_cell.length_c   1.000
_cell.angle_alpha   90.00
_cell.angle_beta   90.00
_cell.angle_gamma   90.00
#
_symmetry.space_group_name_H-M   'P 1'
#
loop_
_entity.id
_entity.type
_entity.pdbx_description
1 polymer ?
#
loop_
_entity_poly.entity_id
_entity_poly.type
_entity_poly.pdbx_seq_one_letter_code
_entity_poly.pdbx_strand_id
1 'polypeptide(L)'
;YRESGMTAYARLQEIEFQREADSGYRAVKHQTFVGTGYFDRVTQTIAGGTSSTTALKGSTEEEQFIAPEPPREPAPAFEFASSALL
;
A
#
# COMPACT_ATOMS: atom_id res chain seq x y z
N TYR A 1 -2.06 -18.07 4.56
CA TYR A 1 -3.11 -17.39 5.37
C TYR A 1 -3.66 -18.32 6.46
N ARG A 2 -4.19 -19.51 6.14
CA ARG A 2 -4.72 -20.46 7.15
C ARG A 2 -3.79 -20.69 8.36
N GLU A 3 -2.49 -20.86 8.13
CA GLU A 3 -1.53 -21.24 9.18
C GLU A 3 -0.80 -20.04 9.83
N SER A 4 -0.65 -18.93 9.10
CA SER A 4 0.21 -17.80 9.52
C SER A 4 -0.43 -16.41 9.34
N GLY A 5 -1.74 -16.36 9.07
CA GLY A 5 -2.51 -15.13 8.97
C GLY A 5 -1.87 -14.09 8.05
N MET A 6 -1.75 -12.86 8.56
CA MET A 6 -1.20 -11.71 7.85
C MET A 6 0.27 -11.86 7.47
N THR A 7 1.06 -12.69 8.17
CA THR A 7 2.47 -12.94 7.79
C THR A 7 2.56 -13.54 6.40
N ALA A 8 1.64 -14.43 6.02
CA ALA A 8 1.58 -14.95 4.66
C ALA A 8 1.26 -13.88 3.61
N TYR A 9 0.37 -12.94 3.95
CA TYR A 9 -0.02 -11.85 3.05
C TYR A 9 1.12 -10.83 2.89
N ALA A 10 1.72 -10.40 4.00
CA ALA A 10 2.85 -9.47 4.00
C ALA A 10 4.05 -10.03 3.20
N ARG A 11 4.31 -11.35 3.30
CA ARG A 11 5.34 -11.99 2.48
C ARG A 11 5.04 -11.93 0.99
N LEU A 12 3.79 -12.11 0.58
CA LEU A 12 3.40 -11.96 -0.82
C LEU A 12 3.61 -10.51 -1.28
N GLN A 13 3.19 -9.54 -0.47
CA GLN A 13 3.34 -8.12 -0.79
C GLN A 13 4.82 -7.70 -0.93
N GLU A 14 5.71 -8.24 -0.10
CA GLU A 14 7.17 -8.03 -0.23
C GLU A 14 7.72 -8.57 -1.56
N ILE A 15 7.25 -9.76 -1.98
CA ILE A 15 7.61 -10.32 -3.29
C ILE A 15 7.10 -9.43 -4.43
N GLU A 16 5.91 -8.83 -4.30
CA GLU A 16 5.38 -7.90 -5.29
C GLU A 16 6.20 -6.61 -5.40
N PHE A 17 6.65 -6.05 -4.28
CA PHE A 17 7.57 -4.90 -4.26
C PHE A 17 8.91 -5.23 -4.93
N GLN A 18 9.51 -6.37 -4.59
CA GLN A 18 10.75 -6.83 -5.26
C GLN A 18 10.55 -6.98 -6.77
N ARG A 19 9.43 -7.56 -7.22
CA ARG A 19 9.14 -7.72 -8.65
C ARG A 19 8.85 -6.40 -9.35
N GLU A 20 8.29 -5.41 -8.66
CA GLU A 20 8.15 -4.06 -9.20
C GLU A 20 9.54 -3.47 -9.49
N ALA A 21 10.47 -3.57 -8.54
CA ALA A 21 11.83 -3.06 -8.68
C ALA A 21 12.66 -3.81 -9.73
N ASP A 22 12.62 -5.14 -9.72
CA ASP A 22 13.54 -5.98 -10.49
C ASP A 22 13.03 -6.30 -11.91
N SER A 23 11.71 -6.26 -12.11
CA SER A 23 11.07 -6.79 -13.33
C SER A 23 9.91 -5.94 -13.86
N GLY A 24 9.62 -4.80 -13.22
CA GLY A 24 8.57 -3.89 -13.67
C GLY A 24 7.15 -4.41 -13.44
N TYR A 25 6.94 -5.30 -12.47
CA TYR A 25 5.59 -5.69 -12.05
C TYR A 25 4.80 -4.48 -11.55
N ARG A 26 3.56 -4.28 -12.03
CA ARG A 26 2.80 -3.05 -11.74
C ARG A 26 1.57 -3.24 -10.86
N ALA A 27 1.14 -4.47 -10.60
CA ALA A 27 -0.13 -4.71 -9.92
C ALA A 27 -0.08 -4.42 -8.41
N VAL A 28 1.12 -4.16 -7.85
CA VAL A 28 1.29 -3.72 -6.46
C VAL A 28 0.55 -2.41 -6.18
N LYS A 29 0.49 -1.51 -7.17
CA LYS A 29 -0.38 -0.33 -7.20
C LYS A 29 -1.71 -0.69 -7.87
N HIS A 30 -2.53 -1.46 -7.16
CA HIS A 30 -3.70 -2.12 -7.74
C HIS A 30 -4.78 -1.14 -8.22
N GLN A 31 -5.00 0.01 -7.56
CA GLN A 31 -5.96 1.02 -8.00
C GLN A 31 -5.55 1.58 -9.38
N THR A 32 -4.29 1.97 -9.51
CA THR A 32 -3.74 2.40 -10.81
C THR A 32 -3.80 1.28 -11.84
N PHE A 33 -3.45 0.06 -11.46
CA PHE A 33 -3.40 -1.09 -12.36
C PHE A 33 -4.77 -1.43 -12.97
N VAL A 34 -5.85 -1.34 -12.19
CA VAL A 34 -7.22 -1.57 -12.68
C VAL A 34 -7.83 -0.35 -13.37
N GLY A 35 -7.08 0.74 -13.50
CA GLY A 35 -7.47 1.90 -14.30
C GLY A 35 -8.21 2.99 -13.52
N THR A 36 -8.13 3.05 -12.18
CA THR A 36 -8.74 4.13 -11.40
C THR A 36 -8.33 5.51 -11.94
N GLY A 37 -7.05 5.72 -12.26
CA GLY A 37 -6.59 6.97 -12.88
C GLY A 37 -7.06 7.22 -14.31
N TYR A 38 -7.43 6.16 -15.05
CA TYR A 38 -8.08 6.32 -16.35
C TYR A 38 -9.51 6.85 -16.17
N PHE A 39 -10.28 6.25 -15.25
CA PHE A 39 -11.66 6.69 -14.99
C PHE A 39 -11.73 8.05 -14.29
N ASP A 40 -10.73 8.42 -13.49
CA ASP A 40 -10.60 9.79 -12.97
C ASP A 40 -10.44 10.81 -14.11
N ARG A 41 -9.62 10.50 -15.13
CA ARG A 41 -9.47 11.37 -16.31
C ARG A 41 -10.74 11.45 -17.13
N VAL A 42 -11.47 10.35 -17.31
CA VAL A 42 -12.79 10.35 -17.95
C VAL A 42 -13.76 11.24 -17.16
N THR A 43 -13.81 11.08 -15.84
CA THR A 43 -14.66 11.89 -14.94
C THR A 43 -14.34 13.38 -15.04
N GLN A 44 -13.05 13.73 -15.00
CA GLN A 44 -12.62 15.13 -15.15
C GLN A 44 -12.96 15.68 -16.54
N THR A 45 -12.81 14.87 -17.59
CA THR A 45 -13.17 15.28 -18.96
C THR A 45 -14.66 15.61 -19.08
N ILE A 46 -15.53 14.76 -18.53
CA ILE A 46 -16.98 14.97 -18.54
C ILE A 46 -17.37 16.21 -17.71
N ALA A 47 -16.72 16.41 -16.57
CA ALA A 47 -17.00 17.53 -15.66
C ALA A 47 -16.29 18.84 -16.03
N GLY A 48 -15.64 18.93 -17.20
CA GLY A 48 -14.89 20.13 -17.59
C GLY A 48 -13.76 20.49 -16.63
N GLY A 49 -13.17 19.49 -15.96
CA GLY A 49 -12.08 19.65 -14.98
C GLY A 49 -12.51 20.07 -13.58
N THR A 50 -13.81 20.06 -13.28
CA THR A 50 -14.35 20.57 -12.00
C THR A 50 -14.82 19.50 -11.03
N SER A 51 -14.56 18.21 -11.32
CA SER A 51 -14.98 17.12 -10.44
C SER A 51 -14.18 17.13 -9.14
N SER A 52 -14.90 17.04 -8.01
CA SER A 52 -14.33 16.89 -6.66
C SER A 52 -14.35 15.46 -6.14
N THR A 53 -14.86 14.50 -6.92
CA THR A 53 -15.09 13.11 -6.50
C THR A 53 -14.24 12.11 -7.29
N THR A 54 -13.03 12.49 -7.71
CA THR A 54 -12.03 11.56 -8.25
C THR A 54 -11.46 10.66 -7.15
N ALA A 55 -11.00 9.47 -7.52
CA ALA A 55 -10.70 8.39 -6.58
C ALA A 55 -9.21 8.25 -6.21
N LEU A 56 -8.27 8.51 -7.12
CA LEU A 56 -6.84 8.33 -6.80
C LEU A 56 -6.31 9.38 -5.82
N LYS A 57 -6.77 10.63 -5.96
CA LYS A 57 -6.37 11.72 -5.07
C LYS A 57 -6.90 11.46 -3.66
N GLY A 58 -6.00 11.43 -2.68
CA GLY A 58 -6.30 11.11 -1.28
C GLY A 58 -6.54 9.61 -1.03
N SER A 59 -6.16 8.73 -1.95
CA SER A 59 -6.21 7.28 -1.73
C SER A 59 -5.03 6.82 -0.88
N THR A 60 -5.19 5.70 -0.17
CA THR A 60 -4.06 5.06 0.53
C THR A 60 -2.96 4.61 -0.42
N GLU A 61 -3.29 4.34 -1.69
CA GLU A 61 -2.28 4.05 -2.72
C GLU A 61 -1.40 5.27 -3.01
N GLU A 62 -1.99 6.48 -3.13
CA GLU A 62 -1.24 7.73 -3.29
C GLU A 62 -0.34 8.02 -2.08
N GLU A 63 -0.82 7.73 -0.86
CA GLU A 63 -0.11 8.06 0.37
C GLU A 63 0.95 7.02 0.78
N GLN A 64 0.72 5.73 0.54
CA GLN A 64 1.51 4.64 1.14
C GLN A 64 2.35 3.84 0.14
N PHE A 65 2.08 3.97 -1.17
CA PHE A 65 2.81 3.25 -2.23
C PHE A 65 3.73 4.19 -3.02
N ILE A 66 4.36 5.13 -2.31
CA ILE A 66 5.45 5.96 -2.81
C ILE A 66 6.78 5.18 -2.81
N ALA A 67 7.80 5.68 -3.51
CA ALA A 67 9.13 5.05 -3.55
C ALA A 67 9.62 4.67 -2.14
N PRO A 68 10.34 3.55 -1.98
CA PRO A 68 10.55 2.93 -0.67
C PRO A 68 11.18 3.90 0.32
N GLU A 69 10.52 4.04 1.47
CA GLU A 69 11.10 4.65 2.67
C GLU A 69 12.34 3.83 3.08
N PRO A 70 13.44 4.48 3.53
CA PRO A 70 14.58 3.74 4.07
C PRO A 70 14.15 2.79 5.19
N PRO A 71 14.93 1.71 5.47
CA PRO A 71 14.55 0.70 6.44
C PRO A 71 14.19 1.34 7.78
N ARG A 72 12.95 1.13 8.23
CA ARG A 72 12.57 1.57 9.58
C ARG A 72 13.33 0.73 10.59
N GLU A 73 13.90 1.40 11.58
CA GLU A 73 14.49 0.71 12.73
C GLU A 73 13.48 -0.25 13.33
N PRO A 74 13.91 -1.45 13.78
CA PRO A 74 13.00 -2.41 14.37
C PRO A 74 12.30 -1.76 15.57
N ALA A 75 10.98 -1.90 15.64
CA ALA A 75 10.20 -1.45 16.77
C ALA A 75 10.84 -2.02 18.06
N PRO A 76 10.98 -1.21 19.13
CA PRO A 76 11.55 -1.70 20.38
C PRO A 76 10.76 -2.92 20.85
N ALA A 77 11.49 -3.96 21.28
CA ALA A 77 10.86 -5.15 21.83
C ALA A 77 9.93 -4.74 22.97
N PHE A 78 8.67 -5.17 22.90
CA PHE A 78 7.70 -4.97 23.98
C PHE A 78 8.21 -5.74 25.21
N GLU A 79 8.86 -5.03 26.15
CA GLU A 79 9.16 -5.58 27.47
C GLU A 79 7.84 -5.72 28.23
N PHE A 80 7.31 -6.94 28.26
CA PHE A 80 6.27 -7.29 29.22
C PHE A 80 6.88 -7.20 30.61
N ALA A 81 6.63 -6.10 31.31
CA ALA A 81 6.95 -5.97 32.72
C ALA A 81 6.25 -7.12 33.48
N SER A 82 7.03 -8.13 33.86
CA SER A 82 6.59 -9.21 34.72
C SER A 82 6.30 -8.64 36.10
N SER A 83 5.05 -8.27 36.35
CA SER A 83 4.55 -8.09 37.72
C SER A 83 4.42 -9.47 38.36
N ALA A 84 5.53 -9.96 38.91
CA ALA A 84 5.51 -11.02 39.91
C ALA A 84 5.42 -10.35 41.28
N LEU A 85 4.39 -10.73 42.03
CA LEU A 85 4.23 -10.41 43.44
C LEU A 85 5.54 -10.61 44.22
N LEU A 86 5.92 -9.60 44.99
CA LEU A 86 6.34 -9.67 46.39
C LEU A 86 6.19 -8.29 47.04
#